data_AF-A0A9P5TFW8-F1
#
_entry.id   AF-A0A9P5TFW8-F1
#
_cell.length_a   1.000
_cell.length_b   1.000
_cell.length_c   1.000
_cell.angle_alpha   90.00
_cell.angle_beta   90.00
_cell.angle_gamma   90.00
#
_symmetry.space_group_name_H-M   'P 1'
#
loop_
_entity.id
_entity.type
_entity.pdbx_description
1 polymer ?
#
loop_
_entity_poly.entity_id
_entity_poly.type
_entity_poly.pdbx_seq_one_letter_code
_entity_poly.pdbx_strand_id
1 'polypeptide(L)'
;MAVITPETEDDPQIYLLDPFFYPCCPSTTPDPASSAARLIKGLQANELTTSFLATALPPFLLHTAATRPGHVDNVLQTLKLLSNTSSLPLVEDWDSHPNATFAETFSVTFPDDLNDAIRGPIEITEHHSYVAASLLGARARSMGMLTTPDIVGSVAEGLGFPDEVLFHYEGDIAEIAIIGACVQLLGGASSLVKDQPDRFAKNKILAALDRIQSKENDVLIKFTKDHLQKEPLVDLSSAEIVTNLKEKGWHFIVDV
;
A
#
# COMPACT_ATOMS: atom_id res chain seq x y z
N MET A 1 0.39 34.14 -14.41
CA MET A 1 0.46 32.95 -13.55
C MET A 1 0.25 31.75 -14.45
N ALA A 2 1.21 30.83 -14.49
CA ALA A 2 1.15 29.69 -15.38
C ALA A 2 0.15 28.67 -14.83
N VAL A 3 -0.88 28.37 -15.61
CA VAL A 3 -1.66 27.13 -15.49
C VAL A 3 -0.66 26.02 -15.78
N ILE A 4 -0.53 25.03 -14.89
CA ILE A 4 0.29 23.84 -15.19
C ILE A 4 -0.50 23.04 -16.23
N THR A 5 -0.25 23.32 -17.50
CA THR A 5 -0.65 22.47 -18.63
C THR A 5 0.35 21.32 -18.75
N PRO A 6 -0.11 20.09 -19.06
CA PRO A 6 0.75 18.92 -19.13
C PRO A 6 1.52 18.92 -20.45
N GLU A 7 2.64 19.65 -20.49
CA GLU A 7 3.58 19.57 -21.59
C GLU A 7 5.01 19.62 -21.05
N THR A 8 5.51 18.46 -20.61
CA THR A 8 6.89 18.01 -20.80
C THR A 8 6.94 16.50 -20.50
N GLU A 9 7.37 15.72 -21.49
CA GLU A 9 7.79 14.33 -21.30
C GLU A 9 8.93 14.28 -20.25
N ASP A 10 8.90 13.21 -19.44
CA ASP A 10 9.94 12.67 -18.54
C ASP A 10 9.93 12.96 -17.03
N ASP A 11 8.98 13.71 -16.45
CA ASP A 11 8.75 13.62 -14.99
C ASP A 11 7.39 12.93 -14.70
N PRO A 12 7.38 11.76 -14.03
CA PRO A 12 6.14 11.10 -13.68
C PRO A 12 5.29 12.04 -12.81
N GLN A 13 4.01 12.20 -13.19
CA GLN A 13 3.07 13.16 -12.61
C GLN A 13 2.94 13.08 -11.08
N ILE A 14 3.35 11.96 -10.49
CA ILE A 14 3.45 11.75 -9.05
C ILE A 14 4.36 12.78 -8.35
N TYR A 15 5.39 13.32 -9.01
CA TYR A 15 6.30 14.31 -8.40
C TYR A 15 5.63 15.68 -8.19
N LEU A 16 4.51 15.95 -8.86
CA LEU A 16 3.71 17.14 -8.58
C LEU A 16 3.06 17.10 -7.19
N LEU A 17 2.96 15.91 -6.57
CA LEU A 17 2.43 15.73 -5.23
C LEU A 17 3.50 15.87 -4.13
N ASP A 18 4.79 15.77 -4.47
CA ASP A 18 5.88 15.85 -3.50
C ASP A 18 5.87 17.14 -2.66
N PRO A 19 5.60 18.35 -3.20
CA PRO A 19 5.54 19.57 -2.39
C PRO A 19 4.43 19.55 -1.31
N PHE A 20 3.40 18.74 -1.51
CA PHE A 20 2.27 18.63 -0.57
C PHE A 20 2.57 17.67 0.58
N PHE A 21 3.31 16.60 0.30
CA PHE A 21 3.69 15.56 1.27
C PHE A 21 5.10 15.74 1.86
N TYR A 22 5.98 16.50 1.22
CA TYR A 22 7.40 16.66 1.61
C TYR A 22 7.90 18.11 1.36
N PRO A 23 7.27 19.13 1.96
CA PRO A 23 7.50 20.55 1.62
C PRO A 23 8.90 21.09 1.99
N CYS A 24 9.58 20.49 2.96
CA CYS A 24 10.85 21.00 3.50
C CYS A 24 12.00 20.02 3.32
N CYS A 25 11.74 18.72 3.44
CA CYS A 25 12.76 17.68 3.30
C CYS A 25 12.07 16.33 3.06
N PRO A 26 12.61 15.46 2.18
CA PRO A 26 12.09 14.10 1.98
C PRO A 26 12.12 13.23 3.25
N SER A 27 12.95 13.58 4.24
CA SER A 27 13.15 12.79 5.46
C SER A 27 12.21 13.13 6.62
N THR A 28 11.47 14.24 6.55
CA THR A 28 10.49 14.60 7.59
C THR A 28 9.09 14.57 7.00
N THR A 29 8.30 13.58 7.40
CA THR A 29 6.87 13.55 7.08
C THR A 29 6.16 14.65 7.87
N PRO A 30 5.52 15.61 7.19
CA PRO A 30 4.61 16.53 7.84
C PRO A 30 3.42 15.76 8.42
N ASP A 31 2.74 16.35 9.40
CA ASP A 31 1.54 15.72 9.94
C ASP A 31 0.46 15.58 8.85
N PRO A 32 -0.36 14.51 8.88
CA PRO A 32 -1.36 14.25 7.84
C PRO A 32 -2.38 15.38 7.64
N ALA A 33 -2.72 16.10 8.71
CA ALA A 33 -3.68 17.21 8.64
C ALA A 33 -3.09 18.41 7.86
N SER A 34 -1.82 18.73 8.07
CA SER A 34 -1.11 19.75 7.30
C SER A 34 -1.00 19.37 5.82
N SER A 35 -0.71 18.11 5.50
CA SER A 35 -0.68 17.63 4.11
C SER A 35 -2.06 17.74 3.45
N ALA A 36 -3.11 17.30 4.15
CA ALA A 36 -4.49 17.43 3.65
C ALA A 36 -4.86 18.90 3.43
N ALA A 37 -4.53 19.79 4.37
CA ALA A 37 -4.80 21.22 4.26
C ALA A 37 -4.08 21.86 3.06
N ARG A 38 -2.83 21.46 2.79
CA ARG A 38 -2.10 21.92 1.60
C ARG A 38 -2.76 21.46 0.31
N LEU A 39 -3.18 20.19 0.23
CA LEU A 39 -3.87 19.65 -0.95
C LEU A 39 -5.21 20.35 -1.19
N ILE A 40 -5.99 20.57 -0.12
CA ILE A 40 -7.24 21.34 -0.17
C ILE A 40 -6.98 22.76 -0.68
N LYS A 41 -5.92 23.42 -0.18
CA LYS A 41 -5.56 24.77 -0.62
C LYS A 41 -5.16 24.79 -2.11
N GLY A 42 -4.41 23.79 -2.58
CA GLY A 42 -4.06 23.63 -3.99
C GLY A 42 -5.28 23.47 -4.89
N LEU A 43 -6.27 22.67 -4.46
CA LEU A 43 -7.56 22.53 -5.15
C LEU A 43 -8.33 23.86 -5.17
N GLN A 44 -8.42 24.57 -4.05
CA GLN A 44 -9.11 25.87 -3.96
C GLN A 44 -8.44 26.97 -4.77
N ALA A 45 -7.12 26.90 -4.94
CA ALA A 45 -6.34 27.84 -5.75
C ALA A 45 -6.38 27.50 -7.25
N ASN A 46 -7.05 26.41 -7.66
CA ASN A 46 -7.01 25.84 -9.01
C ASN A 46 -5.59 25.48 -9.47
N GLU A 47 -4.70 25.16 -8.54
CA GLU A 47 -3.36 24.61 -8.82
C GLU A 47 -3.43 23.11 -9.09
N LEU A 48 -4.46 22.44 -8.55
CA LEU A 48 -4.77 21.03 -8.74
C LEU A 48 -6.25 20.89 -9.15
N THR A 49 -6.59 19.82 -9.85
CA THR A 49 -7.98 19.40 -10.06
C THR A 49 -8.30 18.16 -9.23
N THR A 50 -9.57 17.97 -8.86
CA THR A 50 -10.00 16.76 -8.12
C THR A 50 -9.73 15.50 -8.93
N SER A 51 -9.94 15.56 -10.25
CA SER A 51 -9.64 14.45 -11.17
C SER A 51 -8.16 14.08 -11.14
N PHE A 52 -7.28 15.07 -11.34
CA PHE A 52 -5.82 14.87 -11.27
C PHE A 52 -5.41 14.25 -9.93
N LEU A 53 -5.95 14.78 -8.81
CA LEU A 53 -5.58 14.28 -7.50
C LEU A 53 -6.00 12.81 -7.34
N ALA A 54 -7.22 12.45 -7.75
CA ALA A 54 -7.72 11.08 -7.66
C ALA A 54 -6.95 10.07 -8.54
N THR A 55 -6.39 10.50 -9.68
CA THR A 55 -5.60 9.64 -10.58
C THR A 55 -4.11 9.63 -10.24
N ALA A 56 -3.55 10.71 -9.70
CA ALA A 56 -2.13 10.80 -9.38
C ALA A 56 -1.77 10.21 -8.00
N LEU A 57 -2.73 10.15 -7.07
CA LEU A 57 -2.48 9.64 -5.71
C LEU A 57 -2.18 8.14 -5.65
N PRO A 58 -2.89 7.23 -6.36
CA PRO A 58 -2.55 5.82 -6.33
C PRO A 58 -1.11 5.49 -6.79
N PRO A 59 -0.61 5.98 -7.95
CA PRO A 59 0.79 5.73 -8.33
C PRO A 59 1.77 6.43 -7.38
N PHE A 60 1.40 7.58 -6.80
CA PHE A 60 2.21 8.24 -5.76
C PHE A 60 2.31 7.40 -4.47
N LEU A 61 1.24 6.74 -4.05
CA LEU A 61 1.23 5.83 -2.90
C LEU A 61 2.14 4.63 -3.15
N LEU A 62 2.06 4.02 -4.33
CA LEU A 62 2.93 2.91 -4.73
C LEU A 62 4.40 3.34 -4.74
N HIS A 63 4.69 4.50 -5.34
CA HIS A 63 6.03 5.08 -5.34
C HIS A 63 6.53 5.37 -3.91
N THR A 64 5.67 5.91 -3.05
CA THR A 64 6.00 6.15 -1.64
C THR A 64 6.27 4.84 -0.92
N ALA A 65 5.48 3.80 -1.16
CA ALA A 65 5.71 2.49 -0.56
C ALA A 65 7.04 1.87 -1.00
N ALA A 66 7.46 2.09 -2.25
CA ALA A 66 8.73 1.58 -2.77
C ALA A 66 9.94 2.38 -2.27
N THR A 67 9.86 3.71 -2.27
CA THR A 67 11.02 4.57 -1.99
C THR A 67 11.11 5.03 -0.54
N ARG A 68 9.97 5.09 0.16
CA ARG A 68 9.83 5.61 1.53
C ARG A 68 8.82 4.75 2.31
N PRO A 69 9.01 3.42 2.42
CA PRO A 69 8.01 2.50 2.98
C PRO A 69 7.55 2.89 4.38
N GLY A 70 8.43 3.49 5.21
CA GLY A 70 8.06 3.97 6.55
C GLY A 70 6.99 5.07 6.55
N HIS A 71 6.79 5.78 5.44
CA HIS A 71 5.87 6.92 5.32
C HIS A 71 4.47 6.55 4.81
N VAL A 72 4.23 5.29 4.43
CA VAL A 72 2.94 4.84 3.87
C VAL A 72 1.76 5.23 4.75
N ASP A 73 1.83 4.98 6.06
CA ASP A 73 0.75 5.29 6.99
C ASP A 73 0.40 6.78 7.03
N ASN A 74 1.39 7.67 6.89
CA ASN A 74 1.17 9.11 6.89
C ASN A 74 0.39 9.57 5.65
N VAL A 75 0.74 9.03 4.47
CA VAL A 75 0.04 9.34 3.22
C VAL A 75 -1.38 8.77 3.25
N LEU A 76 -1.56 7.52 3.71
CA LEU A 76 -2.90 6.91 3.88
C LEU A 76 -3.78 7.71 4.85
N GLN A 77 -3.23 8.19 5.97
CA GLN A 77 -3.98 9.04 6.90
C GLN A 77 -4.37 10.37 6.26
N THR A 78 -3.50 10.97 5.45
CA THR A 78 -3.82 12.20 4.69
C THR A 78 -5.00 11.97 3.76
N LEU A 79 -4.98 10.85 3.02
CA LEU A 79 -6.05 10.45 2.12
C LEU A 79 -7.37 10.23 2.85
N LYS A 80 -7.33 9.56 4.01
CA LYS A 80 -8.51 9.36 4.83
C LYS A 80 -9.13 10.69 5.27
N LEU A 81 -8.32 11.71 5.55
CA LEU A 81 -8.83 13.06 5.85
C LEU A 81 -9.46 13.72 4.61
N LEU A 82 -8.81 13.60 3.45
CA LEU A 82 -9.33 14.15 2.19
C LEU A 82 -10.66 13.49 1.78
N SER A 83 -10.77 12.17 1.85
CA SER A 83 -12.01 11.44 1.52
C SER A 83 -13.18 11.81 2.43
N ASN A 84 -12.91 12.32 3.63
CA ASN A 84 -13.93 12.80 4.56
C ASN A 84 -14.21 14.32 4.45
N THR A 85 -13.56 15.01 3.50
CA THR A 85 -13.73 16.46 3.31
C THR A 85 -14.79 16.73 2.25
N SER A 86 -16.00 17.14 2.68
CA SER A 86 -17.12 17.41 1.78
C SER A 86 -17.00 18.71 0.96
N SER A 87 -16.04 19.58 1.31
CA SER A 87 -15.82 20.86 0.62
C SER A 87 -14.89 20.76 -0.58
N LEU A 88 -14.45 19.56 -0.97
CA LEU A 88 -13.62 19.37 -2.15
C LEU A 88 -14.44 19.64 -3.42
N PRO A 89 -13.88 20.29 -4.45
CA PRO A 89 -14.55 20.43 -5.75
C PRO A 89 -14.94 19.06 -6.31
N LEU A 90 -16.06 18.98 -7.01
CA LEU A 90 -16.52 17.74 -7.66
C LEU A 90 -15.77 17.54 -8.98
N VAL A 91 -15.70 16.28 -9.43
CA VAL A 91 -15.21 15.93 -10.76
C VAL A 91 -16.37 16.06 -11.75
N GLU A 92 -16.34 17.09 -12.59
CA GLU A 92 -17.44 17.38 -13.52
C GLU A 92 -17.46 16.41 -14.72
N ASP A 93 -16.30 15.96 -15.19
CA ASP A 93 -16.12 15.23 -16.45
C ASP A 93 -15.70 13.75 -16.28
N TRP A 94 -16.13 13.06 -15.23
CA TRP A 94 -15.83 11.62 -15.10
C TRP A 94 -16.88 10.79 -15.85
N ASP A 95 -16.44 10.10 -16.91
CA ASP A 95 -17.22 9.36 -17.91
C ASP A 95 -18.64 8.94 -17.48
N SER A 96 -18.76 8.10 -16.46
CA SER A 96 -20.02 7.49 -16.01
C SER A 96 -20.64 8.16 -14.77
N HIS A 97 -19.96 9.13 -14.17
CA HIS A 97 -20.34 9.76 -12.89
C HIS A 97 -20.00 11.27 -12.89
N PRO A 98 -20.74 12.09 -13.63
CA PRO A 98 -20.59 13.54 -13.55
C PRO A 98 -20.90 14.01 -12.12
N ASN A 99 -20.09 14.95 -11.62
CA ASN A 99 -20.14 15.48 -10.25
C ASN A 99 -19.75 14.47 -9.15
N ALA A 100 -18.89 13.50 -9.46
CA ALA A 100 -18.37 12.60 -8.43
C ALA A 100 -17.50 13.35 -7.42
N THR A 101 -17.57 12.91 -6.17
CA THR A 101 -16.69 13.35 -5.11
C THR A 101 -15.27 12.80 -5.31
N PHE A 102 -14.30 13.42 -4.66
CA PHE A 102 -12.94 12.88 -4.56
C PHE A 102 -12.95 11.43 -4.03
N ALA A 103 -13.74 11.17 -2.99
CA ALA A 103 -13.81 9.85 -2.36
C ALA A 103 -14.32 8.78 -3.32
N GLU A 104 -15.36 9.08 -4.11
CA GLU A 104 -15.88 8.15 -5.12
C GLU A 104 -14.85 7.86 -6.20
N THR A 105 -14.22 8.90 -6.74
CA THR A 105 -13.21 8.75 -7.80
C THR A 105 -12.00 7.94 -7.30
N PHE A 106 -11.48 8.28 -6.11
CA PHE A 106 -10.35 7.58 -5.50
C PHE A 106 -10.68 6.12 -5.14
N SER A 107 -11.93 5.85 -4.74
CA SER A 107 -12.37 4.48 -4.42
C SER A 107 -12.44 3.56 -5.63
N VAL A 108 -12.42 4.11 -6.85
CA VAL A 108 -12.32 3.33 -8.10
C VAL A 108 -10.87 3.22 -8.55
N THR A 109 -10.10 4.31 -8.58
CA THR A 109 -8.72 4.28 -9.11
C THR A 109 -7.74 3.55 -8.20
N PHE A 110 -7.85 3.71 -6.88
CA PHE A 110 -6.89 3.12 -5.94
C PHE A 110 -6.88 1.58 -5.93
N PRO A 111 -8.04 0.89 -5.88
CA PRO A 111 -8.06 -0.56 -6.01
C PRO A 111 -7.43 -1.05 -7.32
N ASP A 112 -7.71 -0.41 -8.45
CA ASP A 112 -7.22 -0.84 -9.77
C ASP A 112 -5.69 -0.82 -9.81
N ASP A 113 -5.07 0.32 -9.48
CA ASP A 113 -3.60 0.45 -9.49
C ASP A 113 -2.91 -0.47 -8.47
N LEU A 114 -3.51 -0.63 -7.28
CA LEU A 114 -2.93 -1.52 -6.26
C LEU A 114 -3.08 -2.99 -6.67
N ASN A 115 -4.20 -3.36 -7.25
CA ASN A 115 -4.45 -4.72 -7.74
C ASN A 115 -3.49 -5.05 -8.88
N ASP A 116 -3.24 -4.12 -9.80
CA ASP A 116 -2.26 -4.32 -10.87
C ASP A 116 -0.85 -4.52 -10.31
N ALA A 117 -0.48 -3.79 -9.26
CA ALA A 117 0.83 -3.93 -8.62
C ALA A 117 0.99 -5.23 -7.80
N ILE A 118 -0.09 -5.76 -7.21
CA ILE A 118 -0.09 -7.00 -6.42
C ILE A 118 -0.37 -8.24 -7.29
N ARG A 119 -1.04 -8.08 -8.43
CA ARG A 119 -1.58 -9.20 -9.21
C ARG A 119 -1.13 -9.25 -10.65
N GLY A 120 -0.43 -8.22 -11.14
CA GLY A 120 0.43 -8.38 -12.31
C GLY A 120 1.35 -9.59 -12.08
N PRO A 121 1.62 -10.41 -13.11
CA PRO A 121 2.55 -11.53 -12.94
C PRO A 121 3.81 -10.99 -12.30
N ILE A 122 4.21 -11.56 -11.16
CA ILE A 122 5.41 -11.15 -10.41
C ILE A 122 6.65 -11.18 -11.34
N GLU A 123 6.59 -11.95 -12.42
CA GLU A 123 7.57 -11.99 -13.52
C GLU A 123 7.70 -10.68 -14.34
N ILE A 124 6.69 -9.82 -14.31
CA ILE A 124 6.61 -8.55 -15.05
C ILE A 124 6.72 -7.35 -14.09
N THR A 125 6.21 -7.47 -12.87
CA THR A 125 6.39 -6.44 -11.84
C THR A 125 7.77 -6.54 -11.22
N GLU A 126 8.52 -5.43 -11.21
CA GLU A 126 9.77 -5.35 -10.46
C GLU A 126 9.54 -5.83 -9.02
N HIS A 127 10.37 -6.75 -8.52
CA HIS A 127 10.12 -7.44 -7.23
C HIS A 127 9.87 -6.47 -6.06
N HIS A 128 10.52 -5.30 -6.10
CA HIS A 128 10.32 -4.20 -5.14
C HIS A 128 8.91 -3.62 -5.18
N SER A 129 8.31 -3.51 -6.36
CA SER A 129 6.96 -2.99 -6.56
C SER A 129 5.91 -3.91 -5.93
N TYR A 130 6.06 -5.23 -6.05
CA TYR A 130 5.15 -6.18 -5.40
C TYR A 130 5.22 -6.10 -3.87
N VAL A 131 6.43 -6.03 -3.31
CA VAL A 131 6.64 -5.93 -1.84
C VAL A 131 6.14 -4.58 -1.30
N ALA A 132 6.38 -3.49 -2.03
CA ALA A 132 5.85 -2.17 -1.72
C ALA A 132 4.32 -2.15 -1.76
N ALA A 133 3.73 -2.72 -2.81
CA ALA A 133 2.28 -2.82 -2.95
C ALA A 133 1.68 -3.71 -1.85
N SER A 134 2.35 -4.80 -1.46
CA SER A 134 1.97 -5.63 -0.31
C SER A 134 1.92 -4.82 0.99
N LEU A 135 2.94 -3.99 1.26
CA LEU A 135 2.92 -3.09 2.42
C LEU A 135 1.74 -2.11 2.35
N LEU A 136 1.57 -1.44 1.22
CA LEU A 136 0.49 -0.47 0.99
C LEU A 136 -0.90 -1.10 1.18
N GLY A 137 -1.14 -2.26 0.58
CA GLY A 137 -2.42 -2.97 0.66
C GLY A 137 -2.75 -3.43 2.07
N ALA A 138 -1.77 -3.92 2.83
CA ALA A 138 -2.00 -4.30 4.22
C ALA A 138 -2.32 -3.12 5.11
N ARG A 139 -1.62 -2.00 4.94
CA ARG A 139 -1.89 -0.78 5.71
C ARG A 139 -3.22 -0.13 5.31
N ALA A 140 -3.54 -0.09 4.03
CA ALA A 140 -4.84 0.38 3.55
C ALA A 140 -6.00 -0.46 4.13
N ARG A 141 -5.84 -1.80 4.17
CA ARG A 141 -6.79 -2.71 4.81
C ARG A 141 -6.93 -2.46 6.31
N SER A 142 -5.82 -2.40 7.03
CA SER A 142 -5.79 -2.14 8.49
C SER A 142 -6.46 -0.80 8.86
N MET A 143 -6.36 0.20 7.98
CA MET A 143 -7.01 1.50 8.16
C MET A 143 -8.49 1.55 7.72
N GLY A 144 -9.02 0.45 7.20
CA GLY A 144 -10.38 0.35 6.67
C GLY A 144 -10.60 1.16 5.39
N MET A 145 -9.54 1.40 4.61
CA MET A 145 -9.60 2.15 3.35
C MET A 145 -9.83 1.25 2.15
N LEU A 146 -9.28 0.04 2.17
CA LEU A 146 -9.37 -0.87 1.03
C LEU A 146 -9.25 -2.34 1.46
N THR A 147 -10.22 -3.15 1.04
CA THR A 147 -10.17 -4.61 1.17
C THR A 147 -10.63 -5.22 -0.15
N THR A 148 -9.68 -5.62 -1.00
CA THR A 148 -9.99 -6.33 -2.26
C THR A 148 -9.73 -7.83 -2.10
N PRO A 149 -10.45 -8.68 -2.85
CA PRO A 149 -10.13 -10.10 -2.94
C PRO A 149 -8.69 -10.36 -3.39
N ASP A 150 -8.09 -9.48 -4.21
CA ASP A 150 -6.74 -9.64 -4.74
C ASP A 150 -5.66 -9.43 -3.67
N ILE A 151 -5.80 -8.40 -2.82
CA ILE A 151 -4.92 -8.19 -1.65
C ILE A 151 -5.02 -9.41 -0.71
N VAL A 152 -6.22 -9.94 -0.51
CA VAL A 152 -6.41 -11.14 0.33
C VAL A 152 -5.83 -12.39 -0.34
N GLY A 153 -6.04 -12.54 -1.65
CA GLY A 153 -5.59 -13.68 -2.46
C GLY A 153 -4.08 -13.80 -2.48
N SER A 154 -3.36 -12.69 -2.65
CA SER A 154 -1.88 -12.67 -2.62
C SER A 154 -1.30 -13.17 -1.28
N VAL A 155 -1.99 -12.97 -0.15
CA VAL A 155 -1.59 -13.58 1.13
C VAL A 155 -1.75 -15.10 1.09
N ALA A 156 -2.89 -15.58 0.58
CA ALA A 156 -3.15 -17.03 0.47
C ALA A 156 -2.17 -17.72 -0.48
N GLU A 157 -1.86 -17.08 -1.61
CA GLU A 157 -0.87 -17.54 -2.58
C GLU A 157 0.52 -17.64 -1.95
N GLY A 158 1.00 -16.58 -1.28
CA GLY A 158 2.31 -16.60 -0.61
C GLY A 158 2.40 -17.58 0.56
N LEU A 159 1.28 -17.91 1.21
CA LEU A 159 1.21 -18.96 2.25
C LEU A 159 1.02 -20.38 1.66
N GLY A 160 0.81 -20.51 0.36
CA GLY A 160 0.57 -21.80 -0.30
C GLY A 160 -0.70 -22.50 0.17
N PHE A 161 -1.79 -21.76 0.43
CA PHE A 161 -3.08 -22.35 0.79
C PHE A 161 -3.70 -23.05 -0.43
N PRO A 162 -3.76 -24.41 -0.44
CA PRO A 162 -3.97 -25.20 -1.66
C PRO A 162 -5.36 -25.02 -2.29
N ASP A 163 -6.35 -24.60 -1.51
CA ASP A 163 -7.73 -24.41 -1.99
C ASP A 163 -7.90 -23.05 -2.71
N GLU A 164 -6.84 -22.24 -2.81
CA GLU A 164 -6.94 -20.80 -3.10
C GLU A 164 -5.81 -20.26 -4.00
N VAL A 165 -4.95 -21.15 -4.50
CA VAL A 165 -3.84 -20.76 -5.37
C VAL A 165 -4.36 -20.54 -6.79
N LEU A 166 -4.46 -19.28 -7.21
CA LEU A 166 -4.71 -18.96 -8.62
C LEU A 166 -3.43 -19.11 -9.45
N PHE A 167 -2.27 -18.93 -8.81
CA PHE A 167 -0.95 -19.06 -9.42
C PHE A 167 0.01 -19.89 -8.57
N HIS A 168 0.45 -21.04 -9.08
CA HIS A 168 1.50 -21.83 -8.46
C HIS A 168 2.86 -21.22 -8.80
N TYR A 169 3.33 -20.31 -7.94
CA TYR A 169 4.65 -19.73 -8.08
C TYR A 169 5.74 -20.75 -7.71
N GLU A 170 6.82 -20.75 -8.47
CA GLU A 170 8.01 -21.58 -8.25
C GLU A 170 9.27 -20.70 -8.24
N GLY A 171 10.35 -21.21 -7.64
CA GLY A 171 11.64 -20.50 -7.58
C GLY A 171 11.55 -19.14 -6.88
N ASP A 172 12.28 -18.15 -7.42
CA ASP A 172 12.40 -16.80 -6.86
C ASP A 172 11.04 -16.10 -6.71
N ILE A 173 10.09 -16.41 -7.60
CA ILE A 173 8.75 -15.82 -7.57
C ILE A 173 7.97 -16.28 -6.34
N ALA A 174 8.11 -17.56 -5.97
CA ALA A 174 7.51 -18.08 -4.74
C ALA A 174 8.09 -17.37 -3.51
N GLU A 175 9.39 -17.10 -3.51
CA GLU A 175 10.03 -16.36 -2.41
C GLU A 175 9.50 -14.93 -2.29
N ILE A 176 9.29 -14.22 -3.39
CA ILE A 176 8.70 -12.88 -3.39
C ILE A 176 7.26 -12.91 -2.90
N ALA A 177 6.46 -13.88 -3.33
CA ALA A 177 5.10 -14.07 -2.85
C ALA A 177 5.07 -14.29 -1.33
N ILE A 178 6.01 -15.09 -0.79
CA ILE A 178 6.20 -15.31 0.65
C ILE A 178 6.55 -13.99 1.36
N ILE A 179 7.48 -13.19 0.82
CA ILE A 179 7.86 -11.89 1.38
C ILE A 179 6.64 -10.98 1.45
N GLY A 180 5.88 -10.85 0.35
CA GLY A 180 4.67 -10.04 0.30
C GLY A 180 3.62 -10.50 1.32
N ALA A 181 3.38 -11.81 1.42
CA ALA A 181 2.46 -12.36 2.42
C ALA A 181 2.91 -12.04 3.86
N CYS A 182 4.20 -12.18 4.16
CA CYS A 182 4.75 -11.84 5.48
C CYS A 182 4.57 -10.35 5.80
N VAL A 183 4.93 -9.46 4.88
CA VAL A 183 4.73 -8.01 5.01
C VAL A 183 3.25 -7.68 5.22
N GLN A 184 2.36 -8.34 4.48
CA GLN A 184 0.93 -8.12 4.63
C GLN A 184 0.38 -8.57 5.97
N LEU A 185 0.89 -9.67 6.51
CA LEU A 185 0.52 -10.17 7.84
C LEU A 185 1.02 -9.24 8.94
N LEU A 186 2.23 -8.69 8.83
CA LEU A 186 2.77 -7.74 9.81
C LEU A 186 1.93 -6.45 9.91
N GLY A 187 1.43 -5.96 8.77
CA GLY A 187 0.71 -4.69 8.69
C GLY A 187 -0.81 -4.79 8.68
N GLY A 188 -1.38 -6.00 8.62
CA GLY A 188 -2.82 -6.17 8.39
C GLY A 188 -3.40 -7.53 8.74
N ALA A 189 -2.75 -8.33 9.60
CA ALA A 189 -3.29 -9.62 10.04
C ALA A 189 -4.51 -9.47 10.97
N SER A 190 -4.57 -8.43 11.80
CA SER A 190 -5.66 -8.27 12.78
C SER A 190 -7.03 -8.17 12.09
N SER A 191 -7.12 -7.38 11.02
CA SER A 191 -8.32 -7.24 10.20
C SER A 191 -8.60 -8.52 9.41
N LEU A 192 -7.54 -9.13 8.84
CA LEU A 192 -7.67 -10.36 8.06
C LEU A 192 -8.24 -11.53 8.87
N VAL A 193 -7.71 -11.76 10.08
CA VAL A 193 -8.16 -12.80 11.01
C VAL A 193 -9.58 -12.52 11.49
N LYS A 194 -9.93 -11.25 11.70
CA LYS A 194 -11.27 -10.85 12.13
C LYS A 194 -12.31 -11.05 11.03
N ASP A 195 -11.99 -10.64 9.81
CA ASP A 195 -12.93 -10.62 8.69
C ASP A 195 -13.08 -12.01 8.05
N GLN A 196 -12.04 -12.84 8.12
CA GLN A 196 -12.00 -14.19 7.54
C GLN A 196 -11.42 -15.23 8.52
N PRO A 197 -12.08 -15.44 9.69
CA PRO A 197 -11.54 -16.24 10.79
C PRO A 197 -11.35 -17.71 10.44
N ASP A 198 -12.17 -18.27 9.56
CA ASP A 198 -12.05 -19.66 9.13
C ASP A 198 -10.88 -19.88 8.17
N ARG A 199 -10.63 -18.89 7.30
CA ARG A 199 -9.61 -18.94 6.25
C ARG A 199 -8.24 -18.61 6.80
N PHE A 200 -8.15 -17.47 7.49
CA PHE A 200 -6.92 -16.92 8.05
C PHE A 200 -6.83 -17.13 9.56
N ALA A 201 -7.32 -18.27 10.06
CA ALA A 201 -7.14 -18.62 11.45
C ALA A 201 -5.65 -18.57 11.85
N LYS A 202 -5.33 -17.95 12.99
CA LYS A 202 -3.95 -17.76 13.46
C LYS A 202 -3.12 -19.05 13.44
N ASN A 203 -3.70 -20.18 13.84
CA ASN A 203 -3.05 -21.49 13.80
C ASN A 203 -2.77 -21.99 12.36
N LYS A 204 -3.66 -21.70 11.40
CA LYS A 204 -3.45 -22.06 9.99
C LYS A 204 -2.32 -21.24 9.38
N ILE A 205 -2.29 -19.93 9.64
CA ILE A 205 -1.21 -19.05 9.16
C ILE A 205 0.13 -19.52 9.73
N LEU A 206 0.22 -19.74 11.04
CA LEU A 206 1.45 -20.22 11.68
C LEU A 206 1.90 -21.58 11.11
N ALA A 207 0.97 -22.50 10.91
CA ALA A 207 1.28 -23.81 10.34
C ALA A 207 1.71 -23.74 8.86
N ALA A 208 1.31 -22.72 8.10
CA ALA A 208 1.84 -22.48 6.76
C ALA A 208 3.24 -21.87 6.82
N LEU A 209 3.46 -20.85 7.66
CA LEU A 209 4.78 -20.26 7.88
C LEU A 209 5.82 -21.30 8.35
N ASP A 210 5.40 -22.30 9.14
CA ASP A 210 6.27 -23.41 9.57
C ASP A 210 6.71 -24.35 8.44
N ARG A 211 5.98 -24.39 7.33
CA ARG A 211 6.31 -25.24 6.17
C ARG A 211 7.23 -24.54 5.17
N ILE A 212 7.32 -23.22 5.23
CA ILE A 212 8.16 -22.43 4.34
C ILE A 212 9.63 -22.69 4.67
N GLN A 213 10.41 -23.05 3.67
CA GLN A 213 11.85 -23.19 3.76
C GLN A 213 12.50 -22.09 2.93
N SER A 214 12.98 -21.01 3.56
CA SER A 214 13.73 -19.95 2.85
C SER A 214 14.94 -19.52 3.68
N LYS A 215 16.13 -19.76 3.13
CA LYS A 215 17.40 -19.40 3.81
C LYS A 215 17.59 -17.89 3.91
N GLU A 216 17.07 -17.14 2.95
CA GLU A 216 17.25 -15.69 2.85
C GLU A 216 16.20 -14.93 3.66
N ASN A 217 15.02 -15.51 3.85
CA ASN A 217 13.88 -14.85 4.50
C ASN A 217 13.54 -15.38 5.90
N ASP A 218 14.38 -16.24 6.49
CA ASP A 218 14.19 -16.77 7.85
C ASP A 218 13.93 -15.67 8.90
N VAL A 219 14.62 -14.53 8.77
CA VAL A 219 14.45 -13.37 9.64
C VAL A 219 13.04 -12.81 9.54
N LEU A 220 12.54 -12.58 8.32
CA LEU A 220 11.20 -12.04 8.06
C LEU A 220 10.12 -13.03 8.51
N ILE A 221 10.27 -14.31 8.19
CA ILE A 221 9.32 -15.37 8.56
C ILE A 221 9.24 -15.47 10.09
N LYS A 222 10.39 -15.52 10.78
CA LYS A 222 10.44 -15.56 12.24
C LYS A 222 9.79 -14.33 12.86
N PHE A 223 10.12 -13.13 12.37
CA PHE A 223 9.52 -11.90 12.86
C PHE A 223 8.00 -11.89 12.67
N THR A 224 7.50 -12.37 11.53
CA THR A 224 6.07 -12.49 11.23
C THR A 224 5.40 -13.46 12.19
N LYS A 225 6.00 -14.62 12.46
CA LYS A 225 5.49 -15.59 13.45
C LYS A 225 5.44 -15.01 14.86
N ASP A 226 6.52 -14.37 15.31
CA ASP A 226 6.61 -13.73 16.63
C ASP A 226 5.53 -12.63 16.77
N HIS A 227 5.31 -11.85 15.71
CA HIS A 227 4.24 -10.85 15.67
C HIS A 227 2.85 -11.47 15.78
N LEU A 228 2.55 -12.49 14.96
CA LEU A 228 1.26 -13.17 14.97
C LEU A 228 0.92 -13.79 16.32
N GLN A 229 1.94 -14.22 17.08
CA GLN A 229 1.77 -14.83 18.40
C GLN A 229 1.37 -13.85 19.51
N LYS A 230 1.49 -12.52 19.31
CA LYS A 230 1.10 -11.51 20.31
C LYS A 230 -0.39 -11.58 20.65
N GLU A 231 -0.70 -11.21 21.90
CA GLU A 231 -2.05 -11.09 22.43
C GLU A 231 -2.17 -9.76 23.21
N PRO A 232 -3.00 -8.80 22.76
CA PRO A 232 -3.81 -8.84 21.55
C PRO A 232 -2.95 -8.76 20.27
N LEU A 233 -3.46 -9.35 19.18
CA LEU A 233 -2.90 -9.15 17.83
C LEU A 233 -3.24 -7.72 17.36
N VAL A 234 -2.21 -6.88 17.25
CA VAL A 234 -2.31 -5.49 16.79
C VAL A 234 -1.34 -5.30 15.64
N ASP A 235 -1.85 -4.86 14.49
CA ASP A 235 -1.04 -4.61 13.29
C ASP A 235 0.06 -3.58 13.54
N LEU A 236 1.24 -3.80 12.95
CA LEU A 236 2.32 -2.82 12.98
C LEU A 236 2.06 -1.70 11.97
N SER A 237 2.48 -0.48 12.34
CA SER A 237 2.60 0.62 11.39
C SER A 237 3.69 0.36 10.35
N SER A 238 3.59 1.03 9.19
CA SER A 238 4.61 0.93 8.15
C SER A 238 6.02 1.27 8.65
N ALA A 239 6.14 2.28 9.53
CA ALA A 239 7.40 2.67 10.15
C ALA A 239 7.96 1.60 11.10
N GLU A 240 7.09 0.97 11.90
CA GLU A 240 7.50 -0.12 12.80
C GLU A 240 7.98 -1.34 12.01
N ILE A 241 7.29 -1.72 10.93
CA ILE A 241 7.68 -2.85 10.08
C ILE A 241 9.09 -2.59 9.52
N VAL A 242 9.32 -1.44 8.89
CA VAL A 242 10.61 -1.08 8.30
C VAL A 242 11.72 -1.04 9.36
N THR A 243 11.45 -0.42 10.51
CA THR A 243 12.44 -0.29 11.59
C THR A 243 12.83 -1.64 12.17
N ASN A 244 11.85 -2.48 12.52
CA ASN A 244 12.11 -3.79 13.12
C ASN A 244 12.82 -4.74 12.16
N LEU A 245 12.49 -4.70 10.85
CA LEU A 245 13.16 -5.53 9.86
C LEU A 245 14.61 -5.07 9.66
N LYS A 246 14.84 -3.76 9.55
CA LYS A 246 16.18 -3.19 9.43
C LYS A 246 17.07 -3.55 10.63
N GLU A 247 16.55 -3.47 11.85
CA GLU A 247 17.27 -3.87 13.07
C GLU A 247 17.66 -5.35 13.07
N LYS A 248 16.93 -6.19 12.33
CA LYS A 248 17.20 -7.62 12.19
C LYS A 248 18.04 -7.95 10.95
N GLY A 249 18.52 -6.93 10.23
CA GLY A 249 19.35 -7.10 9.03
C GLY A 249 18.57 -7.44 7.76
N TRP A 250 17.25 -7.23 7.75
CA TRP A 250 16.42 -7.38 6.54
C TRP A 250 16.09 -6.01 5.95
N HIS A 251 16.25 -5.86 4.64
CA HIS A 251 16.09 -4.59 3.95
C HIS A 251 14.95 -4.67 2.92
N PHE A 252 14.06 -3.68 2.93
CA PHE A 252 12.95 -3.54 1.97
C PHE A 252 13.44 -3.36 0.52
N ILE A 253 14.69 -2.92 0.36
CA ILE A 253 15.38 -2.74 -0.92
C ILE A 253 16.48 -3.81 -0.94
N VAL A 254 16.33 -4.82 -1.80
CA VAL A 254 17.49 -5.55 -2.35
C VAL A 254 18.26 -4.48 -3.13
N ASP A 255 19.41 -4.04 -2.62
CA ASP A 255 20.24 -3.06 -3.31
C ASP A 255 20.44 -3.53 -4.76
N VAL A 256 20.03 -2.69 -5.73
CA VAL A 256 20.40 -2.84 -7.15
C VAL A 256 21.69 -2.08 -7.38
#